data_AF-A0A938NPM3-F1
#
_entry.id   AF-A0A938NPM3-F1
#
_cell.length_a   1.000
_cell.length_b   1.000
_cell.length_c   1.000
_cell.angle_alpha   90.00
_cell.angle_beta   90.00
_cell.angle_gamma   90.00
#
_symmetry.space_group_name_H-M   'P 1'
#
loop_
_entity.id
_entity.type
_entity.pdbx_description
1 polymer ?
#
loop_
_entity_poly.entity_id
_entity_poly.type
_entity_poly.pdbx_seq_one_letter_code
_entity_poly.pdbx_strand_id
1 'polypeptide(L)'
;MIHPARIHRLNDKLVQRTGTFVVYWMQQSQRAEENHALEYAIIRANELHLPVAVVFGLMEKYPEATDRHVAFMLQGLEETFRTLERRGISAWIGRGNPAEVAIQTGKRAAVVVCDMGYLRHQAEWRARVAEEVGCEVVEVESDILVPVELASDHAEYMARTLRPKLRKRLDEFLQPVPEIPVVTRWPGDRQLAEGFVRDVPAIHSAHVLRFAGGTRAAKQRLRDFIKKSLPVYEAHSNQPQTDDTSVLSPYLHFGQISPVYIACEIQRVSPDSRFLEQLIIRRELSINFVWFTPDYDRFSCLPDWAR
;
A
#
# COMPACT_ATOMS: atom_id res chain seq x y z
N MET A 1 1.71 -18.07 3.74
CA MET A 1 2.34 -17.36 4.87
C MET A 1 3.00 -16.11 4.32
N ILE A 2 2.90 -14.97 5.00
CA ILE A 2 3.57 -13.74 4.56
C ILE A 2 5.08 -13.90 4.77
N HIS A 3 5.87 -13.52 3.76
CA HIS A 3 7.32 -13.66 3.81
C HIS A 3 7.89 -12.83 4.98
N PRO A 4 8.71 -13.42 5.88
CA PRO A 4 9.22 -12.72 7.07
C PRO A 4 9.96 -11.42 6.78
N ALA A 5 10.69 -11.35 5.67
CA ALA A 5 11.42 -10.13 5.28
C ALA A 5 10.52 -8.93 4.93
N ARG A 6 9.19 -9.10 4.86
CA ARG A 6 8.24 -7.98 4.71
C ARG A 6 7.76 -7.41 6.04
N ILE A 7 8.05 -8.09 7.15
CA ILE A 7 7.40 -7.86 8.45
C ILE A 7 8.41 -7.19 9.36
N HIS A 8 8.13 -5.94 9.72
CA HIS A 8 8.99 -5.10 10.56
C HIS A 8 8.28 -4.78 11.86
N ARG A 9 8.87 -5.17 12.99
CA ARG A 9 8.34 -4.80 14.30
C ARG A 9 8.83 -3.39 14.64
N LEU A 10 7.91 -2.46 14.89
CA LEU A 10 8.23 -1.05 15.11
C LEU A 10 8.45 -0.69 16.59
N ASN A 11 8.11 -1.59 17.52
CA ASN A 11 8.36 -1.40 18.95
C ASN A 11 8.58 -2.73 19.68
N ASP A 12 9.15 -2.67 20.90
CA ASP A 12 9.36 -3.86 21.74
C ASP A 12 8.15 -4.22 22.62
N LYS A 13 7.01 -3.54 22.41
CA LYS A 13 5.78 -3.77 23.19
C LYS A 13 5.14 -5.10 22.83
N LEU A 14 4.54 -5.74 23.83
CA LEU A 14 3.87 -7.03 23.66
C LEU A 14 2.42 -6.83 23.15
N VAL A 15 1.83 -7.94 22.70
CA VAL A 15 0.38 -8.00 22.44
C VAL A 15 -0.39 -7.57 23.69
N GLN A 16 -1.32 -6.62 23.51
CA GLN A 16 -2.14 -6.11 24.61
C GLN A 16 -3.25 -7.11 24.94
N ARG A 17 -3.15 -7.76 26.11
CA ARG A 17 -4.08 -8.83 26.54
C ARG A 17 -5.53 -8.38 26.75
N THR A 18 -5.74 -7.10 27.09
CA THR A 18 -7.06 -6.49 27.21
C THR A 18 -7.58 -5.94 25.88
N GLY A 19 -6.78 -6.05 24.82
CA GLY A 19 -7.16 -5.68 23.47
C GLY A 19 -8.30 -6.56 22.98
N THR A 20 -9.18 -5.98 22.20
CA THR A 20 -10.48 -6.61 21.86
C THR A 20 -10.69 -6.79 20.36
N PHE A 21 -9.67 -6.42 19.56
CA PHE A 21 -9.57 -6.57 18.11
C PHE A 21 -8.12 -6.34 17.67
N VAL A 22 -7.77 -6.79 16.47
CA VAL A 22 -6.55 -6.37 15.76
C VAL A 22 -6.91 -5.23 14.81
N VAL A 23 -6.05 -4.21 14.74
CA VAL A 23 -6.22 -3.10 13.80
C VAL A 23 -5.28 -3.28 12.62
N TYR A 24 -5.81 -3.15 11.40
CA TYR A 24 -5.01 -2.80 10.23
C TYR A 24 -5.20 -1.31 9.94
N TRP A 25 -4.20 -0.50 10.25
CA TRP A 25 -4.12 0.89 9.83
C TRP A 25 -3.67 0.94 8.38
N MET A 26 -4.65 1.07 7.48
CA MET A 26 -4.45 1.14 6.04
C MET A 26 -4.17 2.58 5.62
N GLN A 27 -3.11 2.79 4.84
CA GLN A 27 -2.73 4.11 4.35
C GLN A 27 -2.22 4.07 2.91
N GLN A 28 -1.16 3.31 2.62
CA GLN A 28 -0.58 3.16 1.28
C GLN A 28 -1.31 2.09 0.45
N SER A 29 -1.61 0.93 1.03
CA SER A 29 -2.13 -0.23 0.32
C SER A 29 -3.67 -0.25 0.31
N GLN A 30 -4.31 0.70 -0.37
CA GLN A 30 -5.77 0.86 -0.37
C GLN A 30 -6.49 -0.18 -1.26
N ARG A 31 -6.41 -1.45 -0.87
CA ARG A 31 -7.01 -2.59 -1.56
C ARG A 31 -7.28 -3.75 -0.59
N ALA A 32 -8.33 -4.51 -0.89
CA ALA A 32 -8.77 -5.67 -0.10
C ALA A 32 -8.24 -7.02 -0.60
N GLU A 33 -7.48 -7.02 -1.69
CA GLU A 33 -6.89 -8.18 -2.35
C GLU A 33 -5.41 -7.90 -2.58
N GLU A 34 -4.56 -8.93 -2.65
CA GLU A 34 -3.13 -8.77 -2.96
C GLU A 34 -2.41 -7.78 -2.00
N ASN A 35 -2.76 -7.83 -0.72
CA ASN A 35 -2.32 -6.91 0.33
C ASN A 35 -1.69 -7.67 1.49
N HIS A 36 -0.35 -7.68 1.56
CA HIS A 36 0.38 -8.41 2.59
C HIS A 36 0.07 -7.92 4.01
N ALA A 37 -0.11 -6.61 4.22
CA ALA A 37 -0.43 -6.03 5.52
C ALA A 37 -1.81 -6.44 6.01
N LEU A 38 -2.81 -6.42 5.12
CA LEU A 38 -4.16 -6.90 5.44
C LEU A 38 -4.14 -8.39 5.80
N GLU A 39 -3.51 -9.22 4.98
CA GLU A 39 -3.47 -10.67 5.23
C GLU A 39 -2.66 -11.00 6.50
N TYR A 40 -1.59 -10.26 6.80
CA TYR A 40 -0.88 -10.39 8.07
C TYR A 40 -1.76 -10.00 9.26
N ALA A 41 -2.53 -8.91 9.17
CA ALA A 41 -3.47 -8.52 10.23
C ALA A 41 -4.53 -9.59 10.47
N ILE A 42 -5.04 -10.25 9.42
CA ILE A 42 -5.99 -11.36 9.53
C ILE A 42 -5.33 -12.57 10.20
N ILE A 43 -4.09 -12.90 9.85
CA ILE A 43 -3.33 -13.99 10.50
C ILE A 43 -3.22 -13.71 12.01
N ARG A 44 -2.78 -12.49 12.40
CA ARG A 44 -2.68 -12.10 13.81
C ARG A 44 -4.02 -12.13 14.53
N ALA A 45 -5.09 -11.68 13.87
CA ALA A 45 -6.44 -11.71 14.42
C ALA A 45 -6.90 -13.15 14.67
N ASN A 46 -6.66 -14.06 13.72
CA ASN A 46 -6.99 -15.48 13.83
C ASN A 46 -6.20 -16.18 14.95
N GLU A 47 -4.90 -15.90 15.07
CA GLU A 47 -4.03 -16.43 16.15
C GLU A 47 -4.51 -15.98 17.54
N LEU A 48 -5.05 -14.76 17.64
CA LEU A 48 -5.55 -14.20 18.90
C LEU A 48 -7.04 -14.48 19.13
N HIS A 49 -7.72 -15.14 18.18
CA HIS A 49 -9.18 -15.33 18.16
C HIS A 49 -9.98 -14.02 18.29
N LEU A 50 -9.44 -12.92 17.77
CA LEU A 50 -10.04 -11.59 17.82
C LEU A 50 -10.56 -11.17 16.43
N PRO A 51 -11.57 -10.28 16.34
CA PRO A 51 -11.94 -9.69 15.07
C PRO A 51 -10.89 -8.70 14.57
N VAL A 52 -10.89 -8.44 13.26
CA VAL A 52 -10.04 -7.43 12.62
C VAL A 52 -10.85 -6.19 12.22
N ALA A 53 -10.30 -5.02 12.48
CA ALA A 53 -10.80 -3.73 11.99
C ALA A 53 -9.76 -3.07 11.08
N VAL A 54 -10.17 -2.72 9.86
CA VAL A 54 -9.42 -1.84 8.98
C VAL A 54 -9.80 -0.41 9.31
N VAL A 55 -8.79 0.44 9.52
CA VAL A 55 -8.99 1.85 9.84
C VAL A 55 -8.23 2.73 8.87
N PHE A 56 -8.89 3.76 8.36
CA PHE A 56 -8.32 4.74 7.46
C PHE A 56 -8.43 6.14 8.06
N GLY A 57 -7.31 6.86 8.11
CA GLY A 57 -7.28 8.25 8.57
C GLY A 57 -7.51 9.22 7.42
N LEU A 58 -8.69 9.85 7.38
CA LEU A 58 -9.02 10.84 6.36
C LEU A 58 -8.64 12.24 6.83
N MET A 59 -7.51 12.72 6.32
CA MET A 59 -6.99 14.05 6.56
C MET A 59 -7.56 15.04 5.52
N GLU A 60 -8.07 16.18 5.97
CA GLU A 60 -8.66 17.19 5.07
C GLU A 60 -7.61 17.87 4.17
N LYS A 61 -6.39 18.04 4.68
CA LYS A 61 -5.29 18.74 3.99
C LYS A 61 -4.03 17.87 3.97
N TYR A 62 -4.04 16.84 3.15
CA TYR A 62 -2.80 16.12 2.83
C TYR A 62 -1.91 17.00 1.92
N PRO A 63 -0.58 17.06 2.14
CA PRO A 63 0.31 17.90 1.35
C PRO A 63 0.10 17.70 -0.16
N GLU A 64 -0.07 18.81 -0.89
CA GLU A 64 -0.23 18.85 -2.36
C GLU A 64 -1.44 18.09 -2.93
N ALA A 65 -2.30 17.53 -2.06
CA ALA A 65 -3.54 16.91 -2.50
C ALA A 65 -4.53 17.96 -3.01
N THR A 66 -5.26 17.61 -4.05
CA THR A 66 -6.33 18.44 -4.63
C THR A 66 -7.61 17.61 -4.66
N ASP A 67 -8.75 18.24 -4.92
CA ASP A 67 -10.04 17.55 -4.91
C ASP A 67 -10.11 16.36 -5.88
N ARG A 68 -9.33 16.36 -6.97
CA ARG A 68 -9.24 15.20 -7.89
C ARG A 68 -8.53 14.01 -7.24
N HIS A 69 -7.49 14.26 -6.44
CA HIS A 69 -6.75 13.23 -5.72
C HIS A 69 -7.68 12.59 -4.68
N VAL A 70 -8.36 13.42 -3.90
CA VAL A 70 -9.31 12.98 -2.88
C VAL A 70 -10.48 12.22 -3.51
N ALA A 71 -11.08 12.74 -4.59
CA ALA A 71 -12.19 12.07 -5.27
C ALA A 71 -11.79 10.69 -5.82
N PHE A 72 -10.63 10.57 -6.49
CA PHE A 72 -10.13 9.29 -7.00
C PHE A 72 -9.84 8.28 -5.87
N MET A 73 -9.25 8.76 -4.78
CA MET A 73 -8.97 7.95 -3.58
C MET A 73 -10.27 7.44 -2.94
N LEU A 74 -11.25 8.31 -2.70
CA LEU A 74 -12.53 7.97 -2.07
C LEU A 74 -13.33 6.97 -2.91
N GLN A 75 -13.32 7.07 -4.25
CA GLN A 75 -13.91 6.05 -5.13
C GLN A 75 -13.31 4.66 -4.89
N GLY A 76 -11.99 4.58 -4.76
CA GLY A 76 -11.32 3.32 -4.51
C GLY A 76 -11.52 2.80 -3.08
N LEU A 77 -11.57 3.69 -2.09
CA LEU A 77 -11.85 3.33 -0.71
C LEU A 77 -13.28 2.79 -0.53
N GLU A 78 -14.28 3.37 -1.19
CA GLU A 78 -15.65 2.88 -1.16
C GLU A 78 -15.73 1.43 -1.66
N GLU A 79 -15.09 1.12 -2.78
CA GLU A 79 -15.02 -0.25 -3.29
C GLU A 79 -14.27 -1.18 -2.33
N THR A 80 -13.14 -0.71 -1.78
CA THR A 80 -12.30 -1.48 -0.85
C THR A 80 -13.09 -1.84 0.40
N PHE A 81 -13.79 -0.88 1.00
CA PHE A 81 -14.60 -1.07 2.20
C PHE A 81 -15.71 -2.10 1.95
N ARG A 82 -16.45 -1.98 0.85
CA ARG A 82 -17.48 -2.97 0.48
C ARG A 82 -16.91 -4.38 0.30
N THR A 83 -15.67 -4.51 -0.21
CA THR A 83 -15.02 -5.82 -0.38
C THR A 83 -14.53 -6.38 0.95
N LEU A 84 -13.98 -5.55 1.85
CA LEU A 84 -13.62 -5.92 3.22
C LEU A 84 -14.85 -6.42 4.00
N GLU A 85 -15.98 -5.71 3.91
CA GLU A 85 -17.22 -6.09 4.59
C GLU A 85 -17.76 -7.43 4.09
N ARG A 86 -17.69 -7.70 2.77
CA ARG A 86 -18.01 -9.00 2.18
C ARG A 86 -17.11 -10.13 2.71
N ARG A 87 -15.85 -9.82 3.06
CA ARG A 87 -14.92 -10.75 3.73
C ARG A 87 -15.18 -10.89 5.24
N GLY A 88 -16.16 -10.18 5.80
CA GLY A 88 -16.46 -10.18 7.24
C GLY A 88 -15.54 -9.29 8.08
N ILE A 89 -14.83 -8.37 7.42
CA ILE A 89 -13.88 -7.42 8.03
C ILE A 89 -14.57 -6.07 8.20
N SER A 90 -14.45 -5.48 9.38
CA SER A 90 -15.01 -4.15 9.61
C SER A 90 -14.08 -3.09 9.07
N ALA A 91 -14.60 -2.11 8.33
CA ALA A 91 -13.82 -0.98 7.82
C ALA A 91 -14.35 0.34 8.38
N TRP A 92 -13.44 1.24 8.76
CA TRP A 92 -13.78 2.48 9.46
C TRP A 92 -12.91 3.64 8.99
N ILE A 93 -13.51 4.83 8.96
CA ILE A 93 -12.83 6.10 8.72
C ILE A 93 -12.83 6.90 10.02
N GLY A 94 -11.64 7.36 10.42
CA GLY A 94 -11.45 8.43 11.38
C GLY A 94 -11.07 9.71 10.65
N ARG A 95 -11.69 10.85 10.99
CA ARG A 95 -11.29 12.16 10.46
C ARG A 95 -10.10 12.70 11.25
N GLY A 96 -9.11 13.24 10.55
CA GLY A 96 -7.96 13.90 11.17
C GLY A 96 -6.61 13.35 10.70
N ASN A 97 -5.56 13.61 11.47
CA ASN A 97 -4.22 13.13 11.14
C ASN A 97 -4.18 11.59 11.17
N PRO A 98 -3.60 10.91 10.16
CA PRO A 98 -3.56 9.45 10.11
C PRO A 98 -2.93 8.79 11.34
N ALA A 99 -1.87 9.37 11.91
CA ALA A 99 -1.24 8.86 13.12
C ALA A 99 -2.19 8.94 14.33
N GLU A 100 -2.92 10.04 14.48
CA GLU A 100 -3.87 10.22 15.58
C GLU A 100 -5.02 9.21 15.50
N VAL A 101 -5.51 8.93 14.30
CA VAL A 101 -6.53 7.90 14.05
C VAL A 101 -6.02 6.51 14.45
N ALA A 102 -4.77 6.19 14.09
CA ALA A 102 -4.13 4.93 14.49
C ALA A 102 -3.89 4.86 16.01
N ILE A 103 -3.46 5.96 16.65
CA ILE A 103 -3.24 6.02 18.10
C ILE A 103 -4.56 5.83 18.86
N GLN A 104 -5.63 6.51 18.46
CA GLN A 104 -6.95 6.40 19.09
C GLN A 104 -7.49 4.97 19.04
N THR A 105 -7.35 4.30 17.89
CA THR A 105 -7.79 2.91 17.72
C THR A 105 -6.86 1.92 18.43
N GLY A 106 -5.55 2.21 18.45
CA GLY A 106 -4.52 1.43 19.14
C GLY A 106 -4.75 1.28 20.64
N LYS A 107 -5.41 2.25 21.31
CA LYS A 107 -5.73 2.19 22.75
C LYS A 107 -6.51 0.93 23.17
N ARG A 108 -7.32 0.37 22.27
CA ARG A 108 -8.17 -0.82 22.50
C ARG A 108 -7.77 -2.03 21.65
N ALA A 109 -6.76 -1.88 20.82
CA ALA A 109 -6.27 -2.91 19.93
C ALA A 109 -5.33 -3.86 20.68
N ALA A 110 -5.37 -5.15 20.32
CA ALA A 110 -4.39 -6.12 20.81
C ALA A 110 -3.04 -5.96 20.09
N VAL A 111 -3.09 -5.66 18.80
CA VAL A 111 -1.97 -5.41 17.89
C VAL A 111 -2.41 -4.36 16.87
N VAL A 112 -1.50 -3.46 16.50
CA VAL A 112 -1.66 -2.58 15.34
C VAL A 112 -0.75 -3.06 14.22
N VAL A 113 -1.33 -3.33 13.05
CA VAL A 113 -0.61 -3.61 11.81
C VAL A 113 -0.76 -2.41 10.89
N CYS A 114 0.29 -1.98 10.20
CA CYS A 114 0.22 -0.94 9.18
C CYS A 114 0.94 -1.36 7.90
N ASP A 115 0.58 -0.72 6.78
CA ASP A 115 1.36 -0.83 5.55
C ASP A 115 2.58 0.11 5.60
N MET A 116 3.60 -0.25 4.82
CA MET A 116 4.87 0.48 4.82
C MET A 116 4.76 1.86 4.17
N GLY A 117 5.31 2.88 4.82
CA GLY A 117 5.34 4.26 4.31
C GLY A 117 6.76 4.75 4.12
N TYR A 118 7.15 5.01 2.87
CA TYR A 118 8.54 5.33 2.52
C TYR A 118 8.89 6.81 2.69
N LEU A 119 7.92 7.72 2.62
CA LEU A 119 8.19 9.16 2.71
C LEU A 119 8.52 9.57 4.16
N ARG A 120 9.30 10.64 4.32
CA ARG A 120 9.77 11.13 5.63
C ARG A 120 8.64 11.28 6.67
N HIS A 121 7.56 12.00 6.31
CA HIS A 121 6.43 12.22 7.21
C HIS A 121 5.63 10.93 7.50
N GLN A 122 5.66 9.96 6.59
CA GLN A 122 5.01 8.67 6.79
C GLN A 122 5.75 7.83 7.81
N ALA A 123 7.08 7.80 7.73
CA ALA A 123 7.95 7.17 8.71
C ALA A 123 7.80 7.83 10.09
N GLU A 124 7.77 9.16 10.15
CA GLU A 124 7.50 9.91 11.39
C GLU A 124 6.16 9.53 12.02
N TRP A 125 5.09 9.41 11.23
CA TRP A 125 3.77 8.98 11.74
C TRP A 125 3.81 7.58 12.33
N ARG A 126 4.52 6.65 11.71
CA ARG A 126 4.63 5.26 12.17
C ARG A 126 5.48 5.14 13.43
N ALA A 127 6.58 5.89 13.51
CA ALA A 127 7.38 6.02 14.72
C ALA A 127 6.53 6.56 15.89
N ARG A 128 5.77 7.64 15.65
CA ARG A 128 4.85 8.22 16.63
C ARG A 128 3.80 7.20 17.11
N VAL A 129 3.16 6.47 16.18
CA VAL A 129 2.19 5.42 16.54
C VAL A 129 2.84 4.33 17.39
N ALA A 130 4.02 3.84 16.99
CA ALA A 130 4.76 2.80 17.71
C ALA A 130 5.15 3.24 19.15
N GLU A 131 5.49 4.51 19.32
CA GLU A 131 5.80 5.13 20.60
C GLU A 131 4.56 5.31 21.49
N GLU A 132 3.43 5.78 20.95
CA GLU A 132 2.27 6.19 21.75
C GLU A 132 1.28 5.05 22.07
N VAL A 133 1.14 4.01 21.24
CA VAL A 133 0.16 2.95 21.50
C VAL A 133 0.64 1.95 22.56
N GLY A 134 -0.28 1.38 23.34
CA GLY A 134 0.05 0.44 24.42
C GLY A 134 0.38 -1.00 24.00
N CYS A 135 0.39 -1.28 22.69
CA CYS A 135 0.47 -2.63 22.13
C CYS A 135 1.58 -2.78 21.08
N GLU A 136 1.80 -4.02 20.65
CA GLU A 136 2.68 -4.35 19.53
C GLU A 136 2.26 -3.60 18.26
N VAL A 137 3.23 -2.97 17.59
CA VAL A 137 3.06 -2.35 16.27
C VAL A 137 3.93 -3.06 15.24
N VAL A 138 3.32 -3.49 14.15
CA VAL A 138 3.98 -4.20 13.05
C VAL A 138 3.70 -3.49 11.73
N GLU A 139 4.76 -3.14 11.02
CA GLU A 139 4.70 -2.63 9.66
C GLU A 139 4.92 -3.77 8.66
N VAL A 140 4.14 -3.80 7.58
CA VAL A 140 4.22 -4.84 6.56
C VAL A 140 4.32 -4.25 5.15
N GLU A 141 5.41 -4.60 4.47
CA GLU A 141 5.75 -4.06 3.16
C GLU A 141 4.93 -4.71 2.04
N SER A 142 3.94 -3.96 1.54
CA SER A 142 2.90 -4.47 0.63
C SER A 142 2.96 -3.90 -0.78
N ASP A 143 3.62 -2.75 -0.97
CA ASP A 143 3.58 -1.97 -2.21
C ASP A 143 4.85 -2.08 -3.06
N ILE A 144 5.68 -3.10 -2.85
CA ILE A 144 6.81 -3.47 -3.72
C ILE A 144 6.95 -4.99 -3.85
N LEU A 145 7.69 -5.43 -4.87
CA LEU A 145 7.96 -6.85 -5.09
C LEU A 145 8.97 -7.36 -4.07
N VAL A 146 10.20 -6.84 -4.05
CA VAL A 146 11.24 -7.31 -3.13
C VAL A 146 11.41 -6.28 -2.01
N PRO A 147 11.34 -6.68 -0.72
CA PRO A 147 11.49 -5.76 0.41
C PRO A 147 12.70 -4.83 0.29
N VAL A 148 12.55 -3.54 0.61
CA VAL A 148 13.54 -2.52 0.23
C VAL A 148 14.91 -2.78 0.87
N GLU A 149 14.92 -3.19 2.13
CA GLU A 149 16.14 -3.54 2.88
C GLU A 149 16.73 -4.90 2.47
N LEU A 150 15.90 -5.79 1.92
CA LEU A 150 16.36 -7.06 1.37
C LEU A 150 16.98 -6.88 -0.03
N ALA A 151 16.45 -5.92 -0.80
CA ALA A 151 16.92 -5.60 -2.13
C ALA A 151 18.30 -4.94 -2.10
N SER A 152 18.56 -4.05 -1.14
CA SER A 152 19.86 -3.40 -0.94
C SER A 152 19.98 -2.89 0.49
N ASP A 153 21.22 -2.78 0.99
CA ASP A 153 21.59 -2.19 2.29
C ASP A 153 21.99 -0.70 2.20
N HIS A 154 21.93 -0.13 1.01
CA HIS A 154 22.24 1.28 0.73
C HIS A 154 21.48 1.82 -0.48
N ALA A 155 21.53 3.15 -0.64
CA ALA A 155 20.99 3.85 -1.80
C ALA A 155 21.75 3.43 -3.07
N GLU A 156 21.03 2.89 -4.05
CA GLU A 156 21.58 2.48 -5.32
C GLU A 156 21.68 3.65 -6.28
N TYR A 157 22.87 3.87 -6.82
CA TYR A 157 23.13 5.03 -7.69
C TYR A 157 22.45 4.92 -9.06
N MET A 158 22.24 3.70 -9.58
CA MET A 158 21.67 3.47 -10.90
C MET A 158 20.79 2.22 -10.97
N ALA A 159 19.85 2.21 -11.92
CA ALA A 159 19.09 0.99 -12.24
C ALA A 159 20.00 -0.21 -12.56
N ARG A 160 21.19 0.03 -13.15
CA ARG A 160 22.16 -1.03 -13.46
C ARG A 160 22.68 -1.77 -12.22
N THR A 161 22.79 -1.10 -11.08
CA THR A 161 23.33 -1.68 -9.85
C THR A 161 22.24 -2.37 -9.01
N LEU A 162 21.03 -1.79 -8.97
CA LEU A 162 19.87 -2.41 -8.30
C LEU A 162 19.32 -3.64 -9.07
N ARG A 163 19.28 -3.60 -10.40
CA ARG A 163 18.70 -4.67 -11.25
C ARG A 163 19.18 -6.09 -10.91
N PRO A 164 20.49 -6.39 -10.84
CA PRO A 164 20.94 -7.74 -10.51
C PRO A 164 20.55 -8.17 -9.10
N LYS A 165 20.39 -7.24 -8.14
CA LYS A 165 19.97 -7.57 -6.77
C LYS A 165 18.50 -7.97 -6.73
N LEU A 166 17.63 -7.20 -7.37
CA LEU A 166 16.20 -7.52 -7.50
C LEU A 166 15.96 -8.81 -8.27
N ARG A 167 16.63 -9.00 -9.42
CA ARG A 167 16.46 -10.21 -10.25
C ARG A 167 16.81 -11.50 -9.52
N LYS A 168 17.84 -11.49 -8.67
CA LYS A 168 18.22 -12.67 -7.86
C LYS A 168 17.16 -13.11 -6.85
N ARG A 169 16.25 -12.21 -6.48
CA ARG A 169 15.19 -12.45 -5.51
C ARG A 169 13.81 -12.58 -6.17
N LEU A 170 13.68 -12.27 -7.46
CA LEU A 170 12.37 -12.11 -8.08
C LEU A 170 11.53 -13.38 -8.01
N ASP A 171 12.13 -14.55 -8.24
CA ASP A 171 11.42 -15.84 -8.17
C ASP A 171 10.83 -16.12 -6.78
N GLU A 172 11.45 -15.59 -5.72
CA GLU A 172 10.99 -15.73 -4.33
C GLU A 172 9.82 -14.78 -4.01
N PHE A 173 9.70 -13.64 -4.69
CA PHE A 173 8.71 -12.60 -4.34
C PHE A 173 7.62 -12.38 -5.39
N LEU A 174 7.80 -12.90 -6.59
CA LEU A 174 6.85 -12.78 -7.69
C LEU A 174 5.77 -13.86 -7.61
N GLN A 175 4.99 -13.80 -6.54
CA GLN A 175 3.91 -14.73 -6.27
C GLN A 175 2.68 -14.02 -5.70
N PRO A 176 1.46 -14.42 -6.09
CA PRO A 176 0.23 -13.82 -5.56
C PRO A 176 0.15 -13.92 -4.03
N VAL A 177 -0.48 -12.93 -3.40
CA VAL A 177 -0.76 -12.98 -1.96
C VAL A 177 -2.04 -13.77 -1.74
N PRO A 178 -2.00 -14.92 -1.05
CA PRO A 178 -3.19 -15.71 -0.81
C PRO A 178 -4.13 -15.00 0.17
N GLU A 179 -5.43 -15.00 -0.15
CA GLU A 179 -6.45 -14.50 0.78
C GLU A 179 -6.60 -15.46 1.98
N ILE A 180 -6.46 -14.90 3.18
CA ILE A 180 -6.64 -15.63 4.43
C ILE A 180 -8.12 -15.52 4.86
N PRO A 181 -8.77 -16.65 5.21
CA PRO A 181 -10.11 -16.62 5.76
C PRO A 181 -10.16 -15.94 7.13
N VAL A 182 -11.17 -15.11 7.36
CA VAL A 182 -11.44 -14.49 8.66
C VAL A 182 -12.19 -15.48 9.55
N VAL A 183 -11.61 -15.82 10.71
CA VAL A 183 -12.23 -16.75 11.66
C VAL A 183 -13.23 -16.04 12.57
N THR A 184 -12.82 -14.94 13.19
CA THR A 184 -13.67 -14.16 14.11
C THR A 184 -14.21 -12.93 13.41
N ARG A 185 -15.53 -12.87 13.18
CA ARG A 185 -16.20 -11.72 12.54
C ARG A 185 -16.37 -10.56 13.50
N TRP A 186 -16.39 -9.34 12.97
CA TRP A 186 -16.74 -8.16 13.74
C TRP A 186 -18.20 -8.22 14.20
N PRO A 187 -18.50 -8.00 15.49
CA PRO A 187 -19.89 -7.92 15.97
C PRO A 187 -20.57 -6.68 15.38
N GLY A 188 -21.65 -6.86 14.61
CA GLY A 188 -22.19 -5.82 13.72
C GLY A 188 -22.60 -4.50 14.40
N ASP A 189 -23.10 -4.57 15.62
CA ASP A 189 -23.53 -3.45 16.47
C ASP A 189 -22.36 -2.75 17.19
N ARG A 190 -21.19 -3.41 17.24
CA ARG A 190 -20.03 -2.92 17.97
C ARG A 190 -19.39 -1.73 17.25
N GLN A 191 -19.40 -0.59 17.91
CA GLN A 191 -18.64 0.59 17.48
C GLN A 191 -17.13 0.39 17.72
N LEU A 192 -16.32 0.92 16.80
CA LEU A 192 -14.86 0.92 16.95
C LEU A 192 -14.43 1.90 18.05
N ALA A 193 -14.75 3.18 17.85
CA ALA A 193 -14.51 4.27 18.78
C ALA A 193 -15.41 5.46 18.40
N GLU A 194 -15.56 6.43 19.30
CA GLU A 194 -16.29 7.67 19.02
C GLU A 194 -15.62 8.45 17.86
N GLY A 195 -16.43 9.02 16.97
CA GLY A 195 -15.96 9.78 15.80
C GLY A 195 -15.54 8.93 14.60
N PHE A 196 -15.59 7.59 14.69
CA PHE A 196 -15.35 6.70 13.57
C PHE A 196 -16.65 6.37 12.84
N VAL A 197 -16.60 6.39 11.50
CA VAL A 197 -17.75 6.10 10.63
C VAL A 197 -17.42 4.97 9.67
N ARG A 198 -18.44 4.21 9.25
CA ARG A 198 -18.30 3.18 8.21
C ARG A 198 -18.44 3.76 6.81
N ASP A 199 -19.23 4.81 6.67
CA ASP A 199 -19.53 5.41 5.39
C ASP A 199 -18.35 6.23 4.86
N VAL A 200 -17.96 5.92 3.63
CA VAL A 200 -17.00 6.74 2.89
C VAL A 200 -17.65 8.06 2.51
N PRO A 201 -17.05 9.23 2.82
CA PRO A 201 -17.64 10.51 2.48
C PRO A 201 -17.98 10.64 1.00
N ALA A 202 -19.14 11.24 0.71
CA ALA A 202 -19.59 11.45 -0.65
C ALA A 202 -18.59 12.32 -1.44
N ILE A 203 -18.41 11.95 -2.71
CA ILE A 203 -17.52 12.63 -3.65
C ILE A 203 -18.26 13.84 -4.21
N HIS A 204 -17.91 15.04 -3.74
CA HIS A 204 -18.54 16.30 -4.16
C HIS A 204 -17.83 16.98 -5.36
N SER A 205 -16.90 16.27 -6.02
CA SER A 205 -16.12 16.85 -7.11
C SER A 205 -16.99 17.11 -8.34
N ALA A 206 -17.16 18.38 -8.71
CA ALA A 206 -17.72 18.82 -9.99
C ALA A 206 -16.81 18.53 -11.20
N HIS A 207 -15.61 18.00 -10.98
CA HIS A 207 -14.66 17.69 -12.04
C HIS A 207 -14.89 16.30 -12.64
N VAL A 208 -14.90 16.24 -13.98
CA VAL A 208 -14.86 14.98 -14.73
C VAL A 208 -13.52 14.30 -14.46
N LEU A 209 -13.55 13.21 -13.69
CA LEU A 209 -12.37 12.37 -13.49
C LEU A 209 -12.08 11.61 -14.79
N ARG A 210 -10.86 11.74 -15.33
CA ARG A 210 -10.39 10.94 -16.48
C ARG A 210 -10.34 9.45 -16.16
N PHE A 211 -10.18 9.10 -14.88
CA PHE A 211 -10.03 7.73 -14.40
C PHE A 211 -10.99 7.47 -13.25
N ALA A 212 -11.68 6.33 -13.27
CA ALA A 212 -12.39 5.83 -12.09
C ALA A 212 -11.39 5.18 -11.13
N GLY A 213 -11.49 5.50 -9.84
CA GLY A 213 -10.72 4.84 -8.78
C GLY A 213 -11.22 3.42 -8.48
N GLY A 214 -10.38 2.65 -7.78
CA GLY A 214 -10.69 1.33 -7.25
C GLY A 214 -10.02 0.16 -7.97
N THR A 215 -9.91 -0.95 -7.25
CA THR A 215 -9.23 -2.18 -7.68
C THR A 215 -9.80 -2.75 -8.97
N ARG A 216 -11.12 -2.77 -9.13
CA ARG A 216 -11.79 -3.25 -10.35
C ARG A 216 -11.38 -2.41 -11.56
N ALA A 217 -11.38 -1.09 -11.44
CA ALA A 217 -10.97 -0.18 -12.50
C ALA A 217 -9.49 -0.35 -12.84
N ALA A 218 -8.63 -0.51 -11.82
CA ALA A 218 -7.21 -0.77 -12.00
C ALA A 218 -6.94 -2.10 -12.75
N LYS A 219 -7.59 -3.19 -12.33
CA LYS A 219 -7.47 -4.52 -12.98
C LYS A 219 -8.02 -4.49 -14.42
N GLN A 220 -9.10 -3.75 -14.67
CA GLN A 220 -9.61 -3.55 -16.04
C GLN A 220 -8.60 -2.79 -16.91
N ARG A 221 -8.02 -1.70 -16.38
CA ARG A 221 -6.97 -0.95 -17.07
C ARG A 221 -5.77 -1.83 -17.42
N LEU A 222 -5.33 -2.68 -16.49
CA LEU A 222 -4.26 -3.65 -16.74
C LEU A 222 -4.62 -4.63 -17.86
N ARG A 223 -5.82 -5.21 -17.85
CA ARG A 223 -6.28 -6.11 -18.92
C ARG A 223 -6.30 -5.44 -20.29
N ASP A 224 -6.80 -4.21 -20.35
CA ASP A 224 -6.80 -3.42 -21.59
C ASP A 224 -5.38 -3.11 -22.07
N PHE A 225 -4.47 -2.74 -21.15
CA PHE A 225 -3.06 -2.53 -21.45
C PHE A 225 -2.41 -3.80 -22.03
N ILE A 226 -2.57 -4.94 -21.36
CA ILE A 226 -2.04 -6.24 -21.82
C ILE A 226 -2.53 -6.57 -23.23
N LYS A 227 -3.82 -6.38 -23.48
CA LYS A 227 -4.45 -6.76 -24.76
C LYS A 227 -4.07 -5.81 -25.90
N LYS A 228 -4.00 -4.50 -25.65
CA LYS A 228 -3.97 -3.48 -26.71
C LYS A 228 -2.61 -2.82 -26.87
N SER A 229 -1.96 -2.46 -25.77
CA SER A 229 -0.80 -1.56 -25.80
C SER A 229 0.51 -2.26 -25.45
N LEU A 230 0.50 -3.32 -24.63
CA LEU A 230 1.68 -4.10 -24.29
C LEU A 230 2.45 -4.61 -25.51
N PRO A 231 1.81 -5.11 -26.61
CA PRO A 231 2.53 -5.57 -27.80
C PRO A 231 3.37 -4.50 -28.50
N VAL A 232 2.97 -3.23 -28.40
CA VAL A 232 3.64 -2.09 -29.04
C VAL A 232 4.39 -1.19 -28.05
N TYR A 233 4.31 -1.49 -26.74
CA TYR A 233 4.83 -0.67 -25.66
C TYR A 233 6.32 -0.33 -25.82
N GLU A 234 7.13 -1.30 -26.24
CA GLU A 234 8.57 -1.07 -26.40
C GLU A 234 8.89 -0.03 -27.47
N ALA A 235 8.12 -0.01 -28.57
CA ALA A 235 8.31 0.93 -29.67
C ALA A 235 7.67 2.31 -29.39
N HIS A 236 6.57 2.35 -28.62
CA HIS A 236 5.73 3.54 -28.51
C HIS A 236 5.71 4.19 -27.12
N SER A 237 6.27 3.58 -26.07
CA SER A 237 6.22 4.12 -24.70
C SER A 237 6.85 5.50 -24.51
N ASN A 238 7.72 5.93 -25.42
CA ASN A 238 8.33 7.25 -25.46
C ASN A 238 7.68 8.20 -26.48
N GLN A 239 6.54 7.83 -27.07
CA GLN A 239 5.80 8.61 -28.06
C GLN A 239 4.59 9.27 -27.41
N PRO A 240 4.70 10.53 -26.93
CA PRO A 240 3.63 11.20 -26.18
C PRO A 240 2.34 11.44 -26.99
N GLN A 241 2.42 11.37 -28.31
CA GLN A 241 1.27 11.44 -29.21
C GLN A 241 0.43 10.15 -29.25
N THR A 242 0.90 9.06 -28.63
CA THR A 242 0.22 7.76 -28.58
C THR A 242 -0.34 7.48 -27.18
N ASP A 243 -1.41 6.71 -27.10
CA ASP A 243 -2.00 6.25 -25.83
C ASP A 243 -1.46 4.85 -25.42
N ASP A 244 -0.19 4.56 -25.72
CA ASP A 244 0.38 3.21 -25.62
C ASP A 244 1.08 2.90 -24.27
N THR A 245 0.86 3.72 -23.24
CA THR A 245 1.34 3.44 -21.88
C THR A 245 0.28 2.72 -21.05
N SER A 246 0.67 2.14 -19.91
CA SER A 246 -0.28 1.40 -19.06
C SER A 246 -1.30 2.30 -18.35
N VAL A 247 -0.95 3.56 -18.09
CA VAL A 247 -1.74 4.51 -17.29
C VAL A 247 -2.12 3.93 -15.92
N LEU A 248 -1.25 3.07 -15.36
CA LEU A 248 -1.48 2.43 -14.06
C LEU A 248 -0.95 3.25 -12.87
N SER A 249 -0.21 4.33 -13.11
CA SER A 249 0.42 5.13 -12.05
C SER A 249 -0.56 5.71 -11.01
N PRO A 250 -1.79 6.16 -11.35
CA PRO A 250 -2.73 6.64 -10.32
C PRO A 250 -3.16 5.51 -9.37
N TYR A 251 -3.35 4.30 -9.91
CA TYR A 251 -3.74 3.13 -9.12
C TYR A 251 -2.59 2.63 -8.25
N LEU A 252 -1.37 2.61 -8.78
CA LEU A 252 -0.16 2.26 -8.01
C LEU A 252 0.14 3.28 -6.91
N HIS A 253 -0.11 4.57 -7.16
CA HIS A 253 0.12 5.64 -6.18
C HIS A 253 -0.77 5.49 -4.94
N PHE A 254 -2.06 5.16 -5.12
CA PHE A 254 -2.99 4.93 -4.01
C PHE A 254 -3.03 3.46 -3.55
N GLY A 255 -2.15 2.59 -4.08
CA GLY A 255 -2.16 1.17 -3.74
C GLY A 255 -3.47 0.45 -4.07
N GLN A 256 -4.24 0.92 -5.05
CA GLN A 256 -5.49 0.30 -5.52
C GLN A 256 -5.22 -0.95 -6.38
N ILE A 257 -3.96 -1.21 -6.74
CA ILE A 257 -3.54 -2.45 -7.39
C ILE A 257 -2.13 -2.83 -6.92
N SER A 258 -1.92 -4.11 -6.67
CA SER A 258 -0.62 -4.62 -6.24
C SER A 258 0.38 -4.64 -7.40
N PRO A 259 1.64 -4.16 -7.20
CA PRO A 259 2.68 -4.29 -8.22
C PRO A 259 3.08 -5.76 -8.43
N VAL A 260 2.96 -6.61 -7.40
CA VAL A 260 3.17 -8.06 -7.53
C VAL A 260 2.11 -8.66 -8.45
N TYR A 261 0.84 -8.31 -8.27
CA TYR A 261 -0.24 -8.76 -9.15
C TYR A 261 0.00 -8.34 -10.61
N ILE A 262 0.36 -7.07 -10.84
CA ILE A 262 0.68 -6.59 -12.19
C ILE A 262 1.84 -7.40 -12.79
N ALA A 263 2.92 -7.57 -12.05
CA ALA A 263 4.09 -8.29 -12.54
C ALA A 263 3.78 -9.75 -12.86
N CYS A 264 3.00 -10.45 -12.02
CA CYS A 264 2.53 -11.81 -12.28
C CYS A 264 1.72 -11.90 -13.58
N GLU A 265 0.77 -10.98 -13.80
CA GLU A 265 -0.08 -10.97 -15.00
C GLU A 265 0.75 -10.70 -16.27
N ILE A 266 1.71 -9.78 -16.21
CA ILE A 266 2.60 -9.47 -17.33
C ILE A 266 3.57 -10.63 -17.59
N GLN A 267 4.13 -11.25 -16.55
CA GLN A 267 5.08 -12.36 -16.70
C GLN A 267 4.45 -13.57 -17.41
N ARG A 268 3.15 -13.81 -17.20
CA ARG A 268 2.41 -14.89 -17.88
C ARG A 268 2.30 -14.72 -19.39
N VAL A 269 2.36 -13.49 -19.90
CA VAL A 269 2.13 -13.17 -21.32
C VAL A 269 3.37 -12.63 -22.04
N SER A 270 4.26 -11.95 -21.32
CA SER A 270 5.45 -11.29 -21.86
C SER A 270 6.53 -11.20 -20.76
N PRO A 271 7.23 -12.30 -20.45
CA PRO A 271 8.19 -12.38 -19.34
C PRO A 271 9.40 -11.45 -19.50
N ASP A 272 9.79 -11.14 -20.74
CA ASP A 272 10.91 -10.24 -21.04
C ASP A 272 10.44 -8.80 -21.35
N SER A 273 9.19 -8.45 -21.01
CA SER A 273 8.66 -7.14 -21.35
C SER A 273 9.48 -6.00 -20.75
N ARG A 274 9.81 -5.00 -21.57
CA ARG A 274 10.38 -3.72 -21.12
C ARG A 274 9.51 -3.01 -20.07
N PHE A 275 8.21 -3.31 -20.02
CA PHE A 275 7.32 -2.80 -18.98
C PHE A 275 7.71 -3.30 -17.58
N LEU A 276 8.18 -4.55 -17.43
CA LEU A 276 8.65 -5.09 -16.15
C LEU A 276 9.89 -4.36 -15.63
N GLU A 277 10.78 -3.91 -16.52
CA GLU A 277 11.91 -3.05 -16.13
C GLU A 277 11.42 -1.71 -15.54
N GLN A 278 10.35 -1.13 -16.08
CA GLN A 278 9.78 0.10 -15.53
C GLN A 278 9.05 -0.14 -14.20
N LEU A 279 8.22 -1.18 -14.15
CA LEU A 279 7.40 -1.51 -12.98
C LEU A 279 8.23 -1.96 -11.78
N ILE A 280 9.27 -2.77 -12.01
CA ILE A 280 10.07 -3.39 -10.95
C ILE A 280 11.31 -2.53 -10.72
N ILE A 281 12.20 -2.44 -11.71
CA ILE A 281 13.53 -1.85 -11.49
C ILE A 281 13.45 -0.33 -11.30
N ARG A 282 12.79 0.39 -12.20
CA ARG A 282 12.75 1.87 -12.15
C ARG A 282 11.93 2.37 -10.97
N ARG A 283 10.76 1.77 -10.73
CA ARG A 283 9.89 2.15 -9.61
C ARG A 283 10.54 1.84 -8.26
N GLU A 284 11.10 0.65 -8.08
CA GLU A 284 11.71 0.28 -6.80
C GLU A 284 13.05 0.98 -6.57
N LEU A 285 13.75 1.44 -7.62
CA LEU A 285 14.89 2.35 -7.48
C LEU A 285 14.48 3.67 -6.83
N SER A 286 13.33 4.25 -7.22
CA SER A 286 12.84 5.47 -6.58
C SER A 286 12.51 5.25 -5.10
N ILE A 287 11.99 4.07 -4.76
CA ILE A 287 11.67 3.70 -3.36
C ILE A 287 12.96 3.49 -2.56
N ASN A 288 13.93 2.76 -3.11
CA ASN A 288 15.26 2.60 -2.53
C ASN A 288 15.94 3.97 -2.30
N PHE A 289 15.87 4.87 -3.28
CA PHE A 289 16.43 6.21 -3.15
C PHE A 289 15.81 6.98 -1.98
N VAL A 290 14.48 7.04 -1.91
CA VAL A 290 13.74 7.70 -0.82
C VAL A 290 14.06 7.07 0.54
N TRP A 291 14.13 5.74 0.60
CA TRP A 291 14.40 5.00 1.84
C TRP A 291 15.78 5.30 2.42
N PHE A 292 16.82 5.29 1.58
CA PHE A 292 18.21 5.46 2.02
C PHE A 292 18.73 6.90 1.96
N THR A 293 17.90 7.86 1.52
CA THR A 293 18.29 9.27 1.38
C THR A 293 17.33 10.16 2.17
N PRO A 294 17.59 10.44 3.46
CA PRO A 294 16.65 11.15 4.33
C PRO A 294 16.23 12.53 3.83
N ASP A 295 17.07 13.18 3.01
CA ASP A 295 16.86 14.49 2.39
C ASP A 295 16.54 14.40 0.89
N TYR A 296 15.93 13.31 0.43
CA TYR A 296 15.59 13.02 -0.98
C TYR A 296 14.89 14.17 -1.75
N ASP A 297 14.26 15.12 -1.04
CA ASP A 297 13.52 16.27 -1.56
C ASP A 297 14.32 17.59 -1.52
N ARG A 298 15.64 17.54 -1.24
CA ARG A 298 16.52 18.72 -1.13
C ARG A 298 17.67 18.67 -2.12
N PHE A 299 18.20 19.84 -2.50
CA PHE A 299 19.36 19.94 -3.39
C PHE A 299 20.60 19.17 -2.89
N SER A 300 20.74 19.00 -1.56
CA SER A 300 21.84 18.26 -0.94
C SER A 300 21.88 16.78 -1.30
N CYS A 301 20.75 16.18 -1.70
CA CYS A 301 20.66 14.77 -2.07
C CYS A 301 21.27 14.47 -3.45
N LEU A 302 21.53 15.50 -4.25
CA LEU A 302 22.15 15.34 -5.55
C LEU A 302 23.59 14.82 -5.40
N PRO A 303 24.05 13.95 -6.32
CA PRO A 303 25.42 13.47 -6.30
C PRO A 303 26.40 14.63 -6.53
N ASP A 304 27.62 14.52 -5.98
CA ASP A 304 28.61 15.60 -5.94
C ASP A 304 28.88 16.27 -7.29
N TRP A 305 28.88 15.51 -8.38
CA TRP A 305 29.15 16.01 -9.73
C TRP A 305 27.99 16.82 -10.34
N ALA A 306 26.79 16.73 -9.76
CA ALA A 306 25.58 17.43 -10.21
C ALA A 306 25.25 18.66 -9.36
N ARG A 307 25.95 18.86 -8.23
CA ARG A 307 25.84 20.06 -7.39
C ARG A 307 26.75 21.17 -7.93
#